data_AF-A0A0N8JVU8-F1
#
_entry.id   AF-A0A0N8JVU8-F1
#
_cell.length_a   1.000
_cell.length_b   1.000
_cell.length_c   1.000
_cell.angle_alpha   90.00
_cell.angle_beta   90.00
_cell.angle_gamma   90.00
#
_symmetry.space_group_name_H-M   'P 1'
#
loop_
_entity.id
_entity.type
_entity.pdbx_description
1 polymer ?
#
loop_
_entity_poly.entity_id
_entity_poly.type
_entity_poly.pdbx_seq_one_letter_code
_entity_poly.pdbx_strand_id
1 'polypeptide(L)'
;LTLFTPHPGEQYQEEFGKINVLRKVPAIKDGDFTLAESVAIMIYLADKYGTPDHWYPADLQTRARVVEYLSWQHSAIRIHGSKIFWLKLMIPKILGTDVPKEKMDSALEDLDGSLRLFEEKFLQDKPFIAGQKISLADLVAIVEIMQPVGAGLDVFKDRPKLSAWRDRVRAEIGNDLFDEAHQNILGAQDMAKCIDSSKLEIFKPRILKLFL
;
A
#
# COMPACT_ATOMS: atom_id res chain seq x y z
N LEU A 1 16.51 -6.40 15.73
CA LEU A 1 15.54 -6.17 14.64
C LEU A 1 16.17 -5.39 13.49
N THR A 2 16.13 -5.96 12.28
CA THR A 2 16.56 -5.34 11.02
C THR A 2 15.39 -5.43 10.04
N LEU A 3 15.02 -4.29 9.42
CA LEU A 3 14.07 -4.23 8.30
C LEU A 3 14.84 -4.26 6.98
N PHE A 4 14.40 -5.10 6.05
CA PHE A 4 15.01 -5.22 4.73
C PHE A 4 14.13 -4.58 3.66
N THR A 5 14.67 -3.50 3.06
CA THR A 5 14.14 -2.81 1.88
C THR A 5 15.28 -2.66 0.85
N PRO A 6 15.76 -3.78 0.27
CA PRO A 6 16.84 -3.76 -0.72
C PRO A 6 16.50 -2.93 -1.96
N HIS A 7 17.51 -2.52 -2.72
CA HIS A 7 17.29 -1.79 -3.97
C HIS A 7 16.53 -2.65 -5.00
N PRO A 8 15.79 -2.05 -5.95
CA PRO A 8 15.05 -2.81 -6.94
C PRO A 8 15.92 -3.83 -7.68
N GLY A 9 15.55 -5.11 -7.59
CA GLY A 9 16.24 -6.23 -8.21
C GLY A 9 17.07 -7.06 -7.24
N GLU A 10 17.57 -6.46 -6.15
CA GLU A 10 18.35 -7.15 -5.13
C GLU A 10 17.51 -8.16 -4.34
N GLN A 11 16.19 -7.98 -4.25
CA GLN A 11 15.29 -8.96 -3.64
C GLN A 11 15.29 -10.32 -4.36
N TYR A 12 15.78 -10.39 -5.60
CA TYR A 12 15.91 -11.63 -6.36
C TYR A 12 17.26 -12.33 -6.18
N GLN A 13 18.19 -11.73 -5.45
CA GLN A 13 19.49 -12.34 -5.17
C GLN A 13 19.37 -13.42 -4.09
N GLU A 14 20.33 -14.34 -4.08
CA GLU A 14 20.36 -15.45 -3.12
C GLU A 14 20.40 -14.96 -1.67
N GLU A 15 21.16 -13.89 -1.39
CA GLU A 15 21.29 -13.31 -0.05
C GLU A 15 19.95 -12.86 0.53
N PHE A 16 19.09 -12.20 -0.27
CA PHE A 16 17.75 -11.86 0.19
C PHE A 16 16.84 -13.09 0.28
N GLY A 17 17.02 -14.07 -0.61
CA GLY A 17 16.30 -15.35 -0.57
C GLY A 17 16.52 -16.13 0.73
N LYS A 18 17.68 -15.99 1.38
CA LYS A 18 17.98 -16.55 2.71
C LYS A 18 17.17 -15.88 3.84
N ILE A 19 16.73 -14.64 3.64
CA ILE A 19 15.89 -13.89 4.60
C ILE A 19 14.41 -14.18 4.35
N ASN A 20 13.99 -14.08 3.09
CA ASN A 20 12.62 -14.33 2.68
C ASN A 20 12.60 -15.13 1.36
N VAL A 21 12.23 -16.40 1.43
CA VAL A 21 12.11 -17.30 0.26
C VAL A 21 11.10 -16.77 -0.78
N LEU A 22 10.13 -15.96 -0.36
CA LEU A 22 9.15 -15.33 -1.26
C LEU A 22 9.76 -14.23 -2.13
N ARG A 23 10.99 -13.76 -1.82
CA ARG A 23 11.70 -12.71 -2.57
C ARG A 23 10.88 -11.42 -2.73
N LYS A 24 10.16 -11.06 -1.67
CA LYS A 24 9.32 -9.87 -1.57
C LYS A 24 9.70 -9.03 -0.35
N VAL A 25 9.50 -7.74 -0.49
CA VAL A 25 9.59 -6.76 0.60
C VAL A 25 8.18 -6.36 1.05
N PRO A 26 7.98 -5.93 2.30
CA PRO A 26 8.98 -5.88 3.39
C PRO A 26 9.28 -7.27 3.99
N ALA A 27 10.45 -7.39 4.61
CA ALA A 27 10.83 -8.52 5.46
C ALA A 27 11.64 -8.01 6.66
N ILE A 28 11.47 -8.62 7.83
CA ILE A 28 12.28 -8.34 9.02
C ILE A 28 13.10 -9.56 9.43
N LYS A 29 14.22 -9.30 10.12
CA LYS A 29 14.99 -10.29 10.87
C LYS A 29 15.19 -9.81 12.30
N ASP A 30 14.92 -10.66 13.26
CA ASP A 30 15.15 -10.41 14.68
C ASP A 30 15.86 -11.59 15.34
N GLY A 31 17.19 -11.48 15.47
CA GLY A 31 18.02 -12.64 15.78
C GLY A 31 17.91 -13.68 14.66
N ASP A 32 17.54 -14.90 15.01
CA ASP A 32 17.33 -16.00 14.05
C ASP A 32 15.90 -16.05 13.49
N PHE A 33 14.98 -15.23 14.02
CA PHE A 33 13.60 -15.16 13.56
C PHE A 33 13.49 -14.27 12.33
N THR A 34 12.88 -14.76 11.24
CA THR A 34 12.51 -13.96 10.07
C THR A 34 11.01 -13.91 9.88
N LEU A 35 10.50 -12.76 9.43
CA LEU A 35 9.07 -12.57 9.18
C LEU A 35 8.86 -11.70 7.94
N ALA A 36 7.90 -12.11 7.11
CA ALA A 36 7.41 -11.38 5.95
C ALA A 36 5.91 -11.09 6.13
N GLU A 37 5.31 -10.37 5.18
CA GLU A 37 3.95 -9.81 5.23
C GLU A 37 3.85 -8.59 6.16
N SER A 38 3.52 -7.42 5.60
CA SER A 38 3.47 -6.15 6.33
C SER A 38 2.53 -6.20 7.53
N VAL A 39 1.35 -6.80 7.38
CA VAL A 39 0.37 -6.97 8.48
C VAL A 39 0.96 -7.78 9.64
N ALA A 40 1.60 -8.91 9.35
CA ALA A 40 2.21 -9.75 10.37
C ALA A 40 3.38 -9.02 11.06
N ILE A 41 4.21 -8.32 10.28
CA ILE A 41 5.30 -7.49 10.78
C ILE A 41 4.77 -6.41 11.73
N MET A 42 3.75 -5.64 11.34
CA MET A 42 3.22 -4.56 12.19
C MET A 42 2.64 -5.07 13.49
N ILE A 43 1.91 -6.20 13.48
CA ILE A 43 1.39 -6.82 14.70
C ILE A 43 2.54 -7.30 15.60
N TYR A 44 3.54 -7.98 15.02
CA TYR A 44 4.72 -8.41 15.76
C TYR A 44 5.45 -7.23 16.43
N LEU A 45 5.59 -6.10 15.72
CA LEU A 45 6.22 -4.89 16.28
C LEU A 45 5.36 -4.26 17.38
N ALA A 46 4.04 -4.22 17.20
CA ALA A 46 3.12 -3.69 18.20
C ALA A 46 3.23 -4.47 19.53
N ASP A 47 3.17 -5.80 19.45
CA ASP A 47 3.26 -6.69 20.60
C ASP A 47 4.67 -6.68 21.23
N LYS A 48 5.72 -6.78 20.40
CA LYS A 48 7.10 -6.86 20.87
C LYS A 48 7.55 -5.61 21.64
N TYR A 49 7.16 -4.43 21.14
CA TYR A 49 7.62 -3.16 21.71
C TYR A 49 6.61 -2.53 22.67
N GLY A 50 5.45 -3.17 22.89
CA GLY A 50 4.41 -2.63 23.75
C GLY A 50 3.95 -1.25 23.28
N THR A 51 3.74 -1.09 21.97
CA THR A 51 3.31 0.19 21.39
C THR A 51 1.98 0.65 22.01
N PRO A 52 1.66 1.97 21.98
CA PRO A 52 0.38 2.45 22.49
C PRO A 52 -0.83 1.62 22.00
N ASP A 53 -1.72 1.27 22.93
CA ASP A 53 -2.80 0.29 22.70
C ASP A 53 -3.68 0.62 21.48
N HIS A 54 -3.84 1.90 21.12
CA HIS A 54 -4.66 2.30 19.99
C HIS A 54 -4.21 1.70 18.64
N TRP A 55 -2.92 1.38 18.46
CA TRP A 55 -2.43 0.77 17.22
C TRP A 55 -3.01 -0.62 17.00
N TYR A 56 -2.98 -1.46 18.03
CA TYR A 56 -3.51 -2.83 18.01
C TYR A 56 -4.25 -3.15 19.34
N PRO A 57 -5.49 -2.66 19.48
CA PRO A 57 -6.19 -2.64 20.77
C PRO A 57 -6.35 -4.00 21.42
N ALA A 58 -6.26 -4.08 22.74
CA ALA A 58 -6.55 -5.31 23.50
C ALA A 58 -8.05 -5.66 23.55
N ASP A 59 -8.93 -4.65 23.43
CA ASP A 59 -10.38 -4.88 23.38
C ASP A 59 -10.75 -5.80 22.21
N LEU A 60 -11.49 -6.86 22.50
CA LEU A 60 -11.79 -7.93 21.56
C LEU A 60 -12.47 -7.42 20.28
N GLN A 61 -13.48 -6.56 20.42
CA GLN A 61 -14.28 -6.10 19.29
C GLN A 61 -13.52 -5.06 18.46
N THR A 62 -12.82 -4.14 19.12
CA THR A 62 -12.00 -3.12 18.45
C THR A 62 -10.85 -3.77 17.70
N ARG A 63 -10.17 -4.76 18.31
CA ARG A 63 -9.17 -5.60 17.64
C ARG A 63 -9.75 -6.31 16.42
N ALA A 64 -10.93 -6.91 16.57
CA ALA A 64 -11.60 -7.58 15.46
C ALA A 64 -11.88 -6.63 14.29
N ARG A 65 -12.21 -5.35 14.53
CA ARG A 65 -12.37 -4.34 13.47
C ARG A 65 -11.06 -4.00 12.76
N VAL A 66 -9.96 -3.88 13.50
CA VAL A 66 -8.62 -3.70 12.90
C VAL A 66 -8.30 -4.90 12.01
N VAL A 67 -8.44 -6.12 12.53
CA VAL A 67 -8.14 -7.35 11.79
C VAL A 67 -9.06 -7.53 10.58
N GLU A 68 -10.35 -7.20 10.70
CA GLU A 68 -11.33 -7.22 9.60
C GLU A 68 -10.85 -6.37 8.43
N TYR A 69 -10.41 -5.13 8.70
CA TYR A 69 -9.87 -4.25 7.66
C TYR A 69 -8.56 -4.79 7.09
N LEU A 70 -7.60 -5.17 7.95
CA LEU A 70 -6.29 -5.67 7.52
C LEU A 70 -6.40 -6.95 6.68
N SER A 71 -7.46 -7.73 6.86
CA SER A 71 -7.77 -8.89 6.02
C SER A 71 -8.42 -8.49 4.70
N TRP A 72 -9.43 -7.61 4.74
CA TRP A 72 -10.19 -7.20 3.57
C TRP A 72 -9.36 -6.43 2.53
N GLN A 73 -8.47 -5.54 2.98
CA GLN A 73 -7.70 -4.69 2.06
C GLN A 73 -6.88 -5.49 1.04
N HIS A 74 -6.48 -6.72 1.40
CA HIS A 74 -5.59 -7.53 0.57
C HIS A 74 -6.21 -7.86 -0.79
N SER A 75 -7.53 -7.95 -0.89
CA SER A 75 -8.25 -8.22 -2.13
C SER A 75 -9.04 -7.01 -2.66
N ALA A 76 -8.81 -5.82 -2.10
CA ALA A 76 -9.56 -4.62 -2.40
C ALA A 76 -8.59 -3.46 -2.69
N ILE A 77 -8.47 -2.49 -1.77
CA ILE A 77 -7.69 -1.25 -1.92
C ILE A 77 -6.27 -1.55 -2.41
N ARG A 78 -5.56 -2.51 -1.80
CA ARG A 78 -4.20 -2.89 -2.19
C ARG A 78 -4.08 -3.30 -3.66
N ILE A 79 -4.97 -4.19 -4.12
CA ILE A 79 -4.91 -4.70 -5.50
C ILE A 79 -5.34 -3.59 -6.46
N HIS A 80 -6.42 -2.88 -6.17
CA HIS A 80 -6.99 -1.91 -7.09
C HIS A 80 -6.11 -0.65 -7.20
N GLY A 81 -5.58 -0.14 -6.08
CA GLY A 81 -4.65 0.99 -6.06
C GLY A 81 -3.34 0.68 -6.79
N SER A 82 -2.77 -0.51 -6.55
CA SER A 82 -1.56 -0.95 -7.25
C SER A 82 -1.80 -1.15 -8.75
N LYS A 83 -2.97 -1.67 -9.15
CA LYS A 83 -3.36 -1.84 -10.55
C LYS A 83 -3.34 -0.49 -11.29
N ILE A 84 -3.87 0.57 -10.69
CA ILE A 84 -3.80 1.93 -11.27
C ILE A 84 -2.36 2.38 -11.48
N PHE A 85 -1.48 2.20 -10.48
CA PHE A 85 -0.07 2.56 -10.60
C PHE A 85 0.61 1.84 -11.76
N TRP A 86 0.38 0.53 -11.90
CA TRP A 86 0.93 -0.25 -13.00
C TRP A 86 0.41 0.19 -14.36
N LEU A 87 -0.91 0.40 -14.50
CA LEU A 87 -1.51 0.76 -15.78
C LEU A 87 -1.17 2.17 -16.23
N LYS A 88 -1.04 3.14 -15.30
CA LYS A 88 -0.72 4.53 -15.64
C LYS A 88 0.77 4.78 -15.85
N LEU A 89 1.65 4.13 -15.07
CA LEU A 89 3.08 4.47 -15.06
C LEU A 89 3.97 3.34 -15.60
N MET A 90 3.85 2.14 -15.05
CA MET A 90 4.83 1.08 -15.31
C MET A 90 4.64 0.43 -16.67
N ILE A 91 3.41 0.08 -17.03
CA ILE A 91 3.12 -0.64 -18.28
C ILE A 91 3.44 0.22 -19.51
N PRO A 92 3.01 1.50 -19.61
CA PRO A 92 3.40 2.35 -20.72
C PRO A 92 4.92 2.51 -20.84
N LYS A 93 5.62 2.59 -19.70
CA LYS A 93 7.08 2.67 -19.69
C LYS A 93 7.76 1.39 -20.18
N ILE A 94 7.18 0.22 -19.90
CA ILE A 94 7.75 -1.09 -20.26
C ILE A 94 7.41 -1.48 -21.70
N LEU A 95 6.18 -1.23 -22.14
CA LEU A 95 5.71 -1.61 -23.47
C LEU A 95 5.94 -0.53 -24.52
N GLY A 96 6.17 0.72 -24.11
CA GLY A 96 6.28 1.86 -25.01
C GLY A 96 4.95 2.29 -25.64
N THR A 97 3.82 1.76 -25.14
CA THR A 97 2.47 2.02 -25.64
C THR A 97 1.50 2.19 -24.50
N ASP A 98 0.50 3.04 -24.69
CA ASP A 98 -0.55 3.23 -23.70
C ASP A 98 -1.40 1.97 -23.51
N VAL A 99 -1.97 1.86 -22.31
CA VAL A 99 -2.90 0.79 -21.95
C VAL A 99 -4.26 1.04 -22.63
N PRO A 100 -4.94 0.00 -23.16
CA PRO A 100 -6.27 0.15 -23.74
C PRO A 100 -7.26 0.80 -22.77
N LYS A 101 -8.09 1.70 -23.28
CA LYS A 101 -9.02 2.50 -22.47
C LYS A 101 -9.91 1.63 -21.60
N GLU A 102 -10.42 0.52 -22.13
CA GLU A 102 -11.33 -0.40 -21.45
C GLU A 102 -10.67 -1.03 -20.21
N LYS A 103 -9.36 -1.32 -20.26
CA LYS A 103 -8.62 -1.86 -19.11
C LYS A 103 -8.40 -0.81 -18.03
N MET A 104 -8.17 0.44 -18.42
CA MET A 104 -8.08 1.55 -17.48
C MET A 104 -9.43 1.83 -16.82
N ASP A 105 -10.51 1.91 -17.61
CA ASP A 105 -11.86 2.15 -17.11
C ASP A 105 -12.29 1.08 -16.09
N SER A 106 -12.07 -0.21 -16.41
CA SER A 106 -12.35 -1.30 -15.48
C SER A 106 -11.53 -1.19 -14.19
N ALA A 107 -10.25 -0.82 -14.26
CA ALA A 107 -9.43 -0.65 -13.06
C ALA A 107 -9.88 0.55 -12.20
N LEU A 108 -10.36 1.61 -12.83
CA LEU A 108 -10.93 2.78 -12.15
C LEU A 108 -12.25 2.42 -11.46
N GLU A 109 -13.11 1.65 -12.12
CA GLU A 109 -14.36 1.16 -11.54
C GLU A 109 -14.11 0.24 -10.32
N ASP A 110 -13.16 -0.70 -10.44
CA ASP A 110 -12.73 -1.56 -9.33
C ASP A 110 -12.26 -0.70 -8.12
N LEU A 111 -11.42 0.30 -8.36
CA LEU A 111 -10.90 1.18 -7.31
C LEU A 111 -12.00 2.03 -6.69
N ASP A 112 -12.89 2.62 -7.50
CA ASP A 112 -14.04 3.38 -7.03
C ASP A 112 -14.94 2.52 -6.11
N GLY A 113 -15.23 1.29 -6.52
CA GLY A 113 -15.98 0.33 -5.71
C GLY A 113 -15.32 0.06 -4.35
N SER A 114 -14.00 -0.14 -4.33
CA SER A 114 -13.26 -0.33 -3.07
C SER A 114 -13.24 0.92 -2.18
N LEU A 115 -13.10 2.12 -2.75
CA LEU A 115 -13.14 3.37 -1.98
C LEU A 115 -14.53 3.63 -1.39
N ARG A 116 -15.60 3.32 -2.13
CA ARG A 116 -16.97 3.37 -1.61
C ARG A 116 -17.17 2.39 -0.46
N LEU A 117 -16.73 1.13 -0.61
CA LEU A 117 -16.78 0.15 0.49
C LEU A 117 -15.95 0.59 1.71
N PHE A 118 -14.78 1.21 1.48
CA PHE A 118 -14.00 1.82 2.55
C PHE A 118 -14.83 2.83 3.34
N GLU A 119 -15.49 3.77 2.66
CA GLU A 119 -16.31 4.80 3.30
C GLU A 119 -17.56 4.21 3.98
N GLU A 120 -18.30 3.31 3.31
CA GLU A 120 -19.59 2.80 3.80
C GLU A 120 -19.45 1.72 4.88
N LYS A 121 -18.45 0.85 4.80
CA LYS A 121 -18.28 -0.29 5.72
C LYS A 121 -17.29 0.00 6.84
N PHE A 122 -16.18 0.67 6.53
CA PHE A 122 -15.05 0.77 7.46
C PHE A 122 -15.01 2.12 8.16
N LEU A 123 -14.95 3.22 7.42
CA LEU A 123 -14.88 4.57 8.00
C LEU A 123 -16.22 5.01 8.60
N GLN A 124 -17.31 4.90 7.83
CA GLN A 124 -18.65 5.36 8.21
C GLN A 124 -18.62 6.84 8.65
N ASP A 125 -19.15 7.14 9.83
CA ASP A 125 -19.12 8.47 10.45
C ASP A 125 -18.08 8.56 11.57
N LYS A 126 -17.17 7.59 11.66
CA LYS A 126 -16.10 7.57 12.67
C LYS A 126 -14.91 8.41 12.20
N PRO A 127 -14.08 8.93 13.13
CA PRO A 127 -12.86 9.63 12.76
C PRO A 127 -11.82 8.69 12.12
N PHE A 128 -11.77 7.41 12.55
CA PHE A 128 -10.84 6.37 12.10
C PHE A 128 -11.55 5.02 11.90
N ILE A 129 -10.91 4.09 11.20
CA ILE A 129 -11.51 2.80 10.80
C ILE A 129 -11.98 1.98 12.00
N ALA A 130 -11.16 1.88 13.04
CA ALA A 130 -11.46 1.07 14.22
C ALA A 130 -12.24 1.82 15.31
N GLY A 131 -12.40 3.15 15.22
CA GLY A 131 -13.08 3.92 16.24
C GLY A 131 -12.57 5.36 16.36
N GLN A 132 -12.28 5.79 17.60
CA GLN A 132 -11.96 7.17 17.94
C GLN A 132 -10.48 7.55 17.78
N LYS A 133 -9.59 6.56 17.71
CA LYS A 133 -8.14 6.76 17.59
C LYS A 133 -7.62 6.05 16.34
N ILE A 134 -6.51 6.55 15.80
CA ILE A 134 -5.78 5.89 14.72
C ILE A 134 -5.38 4.47 15.13
N SER A 135 -5.38 3.55 14.18
CA SER A 135 -4.97 2.16 14.36
C SER A 135 -4.10 1.68 13.20
N LEU A 136 -3.57 0.45 13.30
CA LEU A 136 -2.87 -0.20 12.18
C LEU A 136 -3.73 -0.27 10.92
N ALA A 137 -5.06 -0.34 11.04
CA ALA A 137 -5.95 -0.32 9.88
C ALA A 137 -5.82 0.99 9.10
N ASP A 138 -5.79 2.13 9.79
CA ASP A 138 -5.68 3.45 9.16
C ASP A 138 -4.30 3.66 8.53
N LEU A 139 -3.24 3.18 9.19
CA LEU A 139 -1.87 3.23 8.67
C LEU A 139 -1.73 2.43 7.36
N VAL A 140 -2.32 1.24 7.28
CA VAL A 140 -2.32 0.44 6.04
C VAL A 140 -3.16 1.09 4.96
N ALA A 141 -4.37 1.53 5.32
CA ALA A 141 -5.27 2.17 4.37
C ALA A 141 -4.62 3.37 3.68
N ILE A 142 -3.97 4.24 4.46
CA ILE A 142 -3.49 5.50 3.93
C ILE A 142 -2.35 5.32 2.94
N VAL A 143 -1.38 4.43 3.23
CA VAL A 143 -0.26 4.19 2.31
C VAL A 143 -0.72 3.54 1.01
N GLU A 144 -1.75 2.70 1.05
CA GLU A 144 -2.32 2.09 -0.15
C GLU A 144 -3.12 3.09 -0.98
N ILE A 145 -3.91 3.96 -0.34
CA ILE A 145 -4.70 5.01 -1.01
C ILE A 145 -3.79 6.08 -1.61
N MET A 146 -2.60 6.32 -1.04
CA MET A 146 -1.61 7.24 -1.61
C MET A 146 -0.91 6.70 -2.86
N GLN A 147 -1.00 5.40 -3.14
CA GLN A 147 -0.40 4.80 -4.33
C GLN A 147 -1.00 5.31 -5.66
N PRO A 148 -2.33 5.30 -5.87
CA PRO A 148 -2.93 5.91 -7.06
C PRO A 148 -2.71 7.44 -7.12
N VAL A 149 -2.59 8.12 -5.98
CA VAL A 149 -2.23 9.56 -5.93
C VAL A 149 -0.85 9.80 -6.53
N GLY A 150 0.13 8.97 -6.16
CA GLY A 150 1.46 8.97 -6.78
C GLY A 150 1.46 8.67 -8.28
N ALA A 151 0.40 8.01 -8.79
CA ALA A 151 0.16 7.80 -10.21
C ALA A 151 -0.65 8.93 -10.88
N GLY A 152 -0.80 10.08 -10.20
CA GLY A 152 -1.54 11.24 -10.70
C GLY A 152 -3.05 11.02 -10.76
N LEU A 153 -3.61 10.13 -9.95
CA LEU A 153 -5.06 10.01 -9.76
C LEU A 153 -5.46 10.63 -8.43
N ASP A 154 -6.19 11.75 -8.46
CA ASP A 154 -6.73 12.35 -7.25
C ASP A 154 -7.94 11.55 -6.76
N VAL A 155 -7.68 10.56 -5.89
CA VAL A 155 -8.71 9.72 -5.27
C VAL A 155 -9.52 10.44 -4.20
N PHE A 156 -9.09 11.64 -3.76
CA PHE A 156 -9.76 12.41 -2.71
C PHE A 156 -10.78 13.40 -3.28
N LYS A 157 -10.65 13.74 -4.57
CA LYS A 157 -11.60 14.57 -5.28
C LYS A 157 -13.03 14.03 -5.12
N ASP A 158 -13.95 14.93 -4.78
CA ASP A 158 -15.37 14.65 -4.56
C ASP A 158 -15.66 13.64 -3.42
N ARG A 159 -14.67 13.34 -2.55
CA ARG A 159 -14.79 12.48 -1.37
C ARG A 159 -14.42 13.22 -0.08
N PRO A 160 -15.32 14.07 0.46
CA PRO A 160 -15.01 14.89 1.64
C PRO A 160 -14.75 14.06 2.90
N LYS A 161 -15.43 12.92 3.10
CA LYS A 161 -15.18 12.04 4.26
C LYS A 161 -13.79 11.42 4.19
N LEU A 162 -13.39 10.92 3.02
CA LEU A 162 -12.07 10.36 2.79
C LEU A 162 -10.97 11.41 2.96
N SER A 163 -11.19 12.63 2.43
CA SER A 163 -10.26 13.76 2.57
C SER A 163 -10.07 14.14 4.05
N ALA A 164 -11.16 14.28 4.79
CA ALA A 164 -11.11 14.59 6.21
C ALA A 164 -10.43 13.47 7.04
N TRP A 165 -10.65 12.21 6.67
CA TRP A 165 -9.95 11.07 7.29
C TRP A 165 -8.45 11.10 7.01
N ARG A 166 -8.03 11.33 5.76
CA ARG A 166 -6.62 11.51 5.39
C ARG A 166 -5.95 12.58 6.25
N ASP A 167 -6.60 13.73 6.39
CA ASP A 167 -6.04 14.86 7.14
C ASP A 167 -5.87 14.53 8.63
N ARG A 168 -6.83 13.80 9.22
CA ARG A 168 -6.70 13.29 10.60
C ARG A 168 -5.56 12.28 10.73
N VAL A 169 -5.47 11.31 9.82
CA VAL A 169 -4.41 10.29 9.84
C VAL A 169 -3.03 10.94 9.70
N ARG A 170 -2.89 11.89 8.77
CA ARG A 170 -1.67 12.66 8.59
C ARG A 170 -1.29 13.44 9.85
N ALA A 171 -2.27 14.06 10.53
CA ALA A 171 -2.02 14.77 11.78
C ALA A 171 -1.55 13.85 12.92
N GLU A 172 -2.15 12.65 13.06
CA GLU A 172 -1.75 11.66 14.07
C GLU A 172 -0.37 11.04 13.81
N ILE A 173 -0.01 10.82 12.54
CA ILE A 173 1.33 10.32 12.16
C ILE A 173 2.40 11.41 12.32
N GLY A 174 2.01 12.68 12.11
CA GLY A 174 2.92 13.80 11.99
C GLY A 174 3.22 14.13 10.53
N ASN A 175 3.09 15.40 10.17
CA ASN A 175 3.20 15.88 8.78
C ASN A 175 4.53 15.52 8.13
N ASP A 176 5.64 15.73 8.84
CA ASP A 176 6.98 15.54 8.29
C ASP A 176 7.25 14.06 7.96
N LEU A 177 6.91 13.16 8.89
CA LEU A 177 7.06 11.72 8.68
C LEU A 177 6.11 11.22 7.58
N PHE A 178 4.89 11.76 7.51
CA PHE A 178 3.96 11.46 6.44
C PHE A 178 4.55 11.85 5.08
N ASP A 179 5.09 13.06 4.94
CA ASP A 179 5.65 13.54 3.69
C ASP A 179 6.92 12.78 3.31
N GLU A 180 7.80 12.51 4.28
CA GLU A 180 9.02 11.70 4.08
C GLU A 180 8.67 10.31 3.54
N ALA A 181 7.74 9.60 4.21
CA ALA A 181 7.34 8.26 3.82
C ALA A 181 6.71 8.23 2.41
N HIS A 182 6.01 9.30 2.01
CA HIS A 182 5.34 9.39 0.72
C HIS A 182 6.18 10.08 -0.38
N GLN A 183 7.37 10.60 -0.07
CA GLN A 183 8.19 11.34 -1.03
C GLN A 183 8.43 10.54 -2.32
N ASN A 184 8.81 9.27 -2.18
CA ASN A 184 9.09 8.41 -3.33
C ASN A 184 7.84 8.13 -4.17
N ILE A 185 6.69 7.86 -3.55
CA ILE A 185 5.47 7.55 -4.30
C ILE A 185 4.90 8.81 -4.97
N LEU A 186 4.98 9.98 -4.32
CA LEU A 186 4.54 11.24 -4.89
C LEU A 186 5.47 11.71 -6.03
N GLY A 187 6.75 11.38 -5.97
CA GLY A 187 7.71 11.58 -7.06
C GLY A 187 7.66 10.53 -8.17
N ALA A 188 6.76 9.54 -8.10
CA ALA A 188 6.80 8.38 -8.99
C ALA A 188 6.57 8.73 -10.47
N GLN A 189 5.76 9.74 -10.78
CA GLN A 189 5.55 10.19 -12.16
C GLN A 189 6.85 10.70 -12.79
N ASP A 190 7.66 11.42 -12.03
CA ASP A 190 8.93 11.96 -12.51
C ASP A 190 10.01 10.89 -12.55
N MET A 191 10.05 10.01 -11.55
CA MET A 191 10.93 8.83 -11.60
C MET A 191 10.61 7.95 -12.81
N ALA A 192 9.34 7.68 -13.10
CA ALA A 192 8.92 6.86 -14.24
C ALA A 192 9.44 7.39 -15.58
N LYS A 193 9.52 8.72 -15.74
CA LYS A 193 10.12 9.35 -16.93
C LYS A 193 11.62 9.02 -17.04
N CYS A 194 12.34 9.07 -15.93
CA CYS A 194 13.80 8.91 -15.87
C CYS A 194 14.30 7.46 -15.80
N ILE A 195 13.43 6.49 -15.47
CA ILE A 195 13.83 5.07 -15.41
C ILE A 195 14.29 4.58 -16.79
N ASP A 196 15.42 3.88 -16.81
CA ASP A 196 15.89 3.12 -17.96
C ASP A 196 14.98 1.89 -18.18
N SER A 197 14.29 1.85 -19.31
CA SER A 197 13.34 0.77 -19.64
C SER A 197 14.01 -0.59 -19.77
N SER A 198 15.31 -0.65 -20.08
CA SER A 198 16.06 -1.91 -20.18
C SER A 198 16.09 -2.67 -18.84
N LYS A 199 16.08 -1.94 -17.71
CA LYS A 199 16.01 -2.51 -16.35
C LYS A 199 14.65 -3.11 -16.02
N LEU A 200 13.62 -2.78 -16.80
CA LEU A 200 12.25 -3.25 -16.58
C LEU A 200 11.84 -4.38 -17.54
N GLU A 201 12.68 -4.75 -18.50
CA GLU A 201 12.42 -5.82 -19.47
C GLU A 201 12.13 -7.18 -18.80
N ILE A 202 12.67 -7.42 -17.60
CA ILE A 202 12.39 -8.63 -16.82
C ILE A 202 10.90 -8.80 -16.49
N PHE A 203 10.13 -7.71 -16.44
CA PHE A 203 8.69 -7.73 -16.16
C PHE A 203 7.84 -7.96 -17.41
N LYS A 204 8.39 -7.73 -18.62
CA LYS A 204 7.66 -7.76 -19.88
C LYS A 204 6.94 -9.08 -20.16
N PRO A 205 7.54 -10.28 -19.94
CA PRO A 205 6.83 -11.53 -20.16
C PRO A 205 5.61 -11.72 -19.24
N ARG A 206 5.69 -11.23 -18.00
CA ARG A 206 4.58 -11.30 -17.05
C ARG A 206 3.48 -10.30 -17.41
N ILE A 207 3.86 -9.10 -17.84
CA ILE A 207 2.92 -8.07 -18.28
C ILE A 207 2.16 -8.55 -19.52
N LEU A 208 2.84 -9.06 -20.54
CA LEU A 208 2.20 -9.51 -21.77
C LEU A 208 1.14 -10.60 -21.52
N LYS A 209 1.35 -11.48 -20.54
CA LYS A 209 0.34 -12.48 -20.10
C LYS A 209 -0.92 -11.88 -19.46
N LEU A 210 -0.86 -10.64 -18.97
CA LEU A 210 -2.03 -9.90 -18.48
C LEU A 210 -2.73 -9.14 -19.63
N PHE A 211 -2.07 -9.02 -20.79
CA PHE A 211 -2.56 -8.28 -21.94
C PHE A 211 -3.18 -9.14 -23.04
N LEU A 212 -2.68 -10.36 -23.23
CA LEU A 212 -3.21 -11.42 -24.08
C LEU A 212 -4.31 -12.22 -23.36
#